data_AF-A0A535X620-F1
#
_entry.id   AF-A0A535X620-F1
#
_cell.length_a   1.000
_cell.length_b   1.000
_cell.length_c   1.000
_cell.angle_alpha   90.00
_cell.angle_beta   90.00
_cell.angle_gamma   90.00
#
_symmetry.space_group_name_H-M   'P 1'
#
loop_
_entity.id
_entity.type
_entity.pdbx_description
1 polymer ?
#
loop_
_entity_poly.entity_id
_entity_poly.type
_entity_poly.pdbx_seq_one_letter_code
_entity_poly.pdbx_strand_id
1 'polypeptide(L)'
;MHREAEDAHASKFQELSDDADSRVQAVITQFEWAVHDVASLRTRLDESEAQVRSLTDRAREREHQNEQLVRQISRLRERLTEIAMAASLADSGKRRRAPLFDSINFSWRLQQDGVRTRIELETALTEDAPTRVRVTDPDGQVVAASGVAVLSVEGKLSFQLELPLDLAGELDAGREITSYDIEALVVDEWRRVRLKETKRVASEDRVAAVRMTETDVTSHGVVIHEARRTALN
;
A
#
# COMPACT_ATOMS: atom_id res chain seq x y z
N MET A 1 -48.53 -38.01 -67.07
CA MET A 1 -48.48 -36.56 -67.34
C MET A 1 -49.35 -35.70 -66.42
N HIS A 2 -50.69 -35.72 -66.45
CA HIS A 2 -51.48 -34.81 -65.59
C HIS A 2 -51.30 -35.06 -64.07
N ARG A 3 -51.25 -36.34 -63.67
CA ARG A 3 -51.09 -36.75 -62.26
C ARG A 3 -49.69 -36.46 -61.69
N GLU A 4 -48.64 -36.66 -62.50
CA GLU A 4 -47.26 -36.34 -62.10
C GLU A 4 -47.04 -34.83 -61.93
N ALA A 5 -47.73 -34.00 -62.72
CA ALA A 5 -47.69 -32.55 -62.55
C ALA A 5 -48.40 -32.12 -61.25
N GLU A 6 -49.55 -32.71 -60.93
CA GLU A 6 -50.26 -32.46 -59.67
C GLU A 6 -49.45 -32.91 -58.45
N ASP A 7 -48.81 -34.08 -58.51
CA ASP A 7 -47.94 -34.59 -57.44
C ASP A 7 -46.70 -33.69 -57.25
N ALA A 8 -46.10 -33.20 -58.34
CA ALA A 8 -44.98 -32.26 -58.27
C ALA A 8 -45.38 -30.89 -57.69
N HIS A 9 -46.58 -30.41 -58.01
CA HIS A 9 -47.12 -29.18 -57.43
C HIS A 9 -47.44 -29.33 -55.94
N ALA A 10 -48.00 -30.47 -55.53
CA ALA A 10 -48.26 -30.77 -54.13
C ALA A 10 -46.97 -30.86 -53.31
N SER A 11 -45.94 -31.53 -53.83
CA SER A 11 -44.62 -31.61 -53.19
C SER A 11 -43.99 -30.24 -53.01
N LYS A 12 -44.03 -29.39 -54.05
CA LYS A 12 -43.46 -28.04 -54.00
C LYS A 12 -44.23 -27.11 -53.07
N PHE A 13 -45.55 -27.28 -52.95
CA PHE A 13 -46.36 -26.55 -51.99
C PHE A 13 -46.01 -26.95 -50.55
N GLN A 14 -45.81 -28.25 -50.29
CA GLN A 14 -45.39 -28.74 -48.99
C GLN A 14 -44.01 -28.20 -48.60
N GLU A 15 -43.03 -28.22 -49.51
CA GLU A 15 -41.69 -27.66 -49.26
C GLU A 15 -41.74 -26.16 -48.91
N LEU A 16 -42.59 -25.39 -49.59
CA LEU A 16 -42.78 -23.96 -49.29
C LEU A 16 -43.47 -23.74 -47.93
N SER A 17 -44.41 -24.62 -47.56
CA SER A 17 -45.06 -24.58 -46.26
C SER A 17 -44.06 -24.91 -45.14
N ASP A 18 -43.24 -25.94 -45.33
CA ASP A 18 -42.24 -26.37 -44.36
C ASP A 18 -41.13 -25.32 -44.18
N ASP A 19 -40.70 -24.64 -45.25
CA ASP A 19 -39.77 -23.50 -45.18
C ASP A 19 -40.39 -22.30 -44.45
N ALA A 20 -41.66 -22.00 -44.72
CA ALA A 20 -42.38 -20.93 -44.02
C ALA A 20 -42.49 -21.23 -42.51
N ASP A 21 -42.86 -22.45 -42.13
CA ASP A 21 -42.94 -22.88 -40.73
C ASP A 21 -41.56 -22.86 -40.05
N SER A 22 -40.51 -23.29 -40.74
CA SER A 22 -39.13 -23.24 -40.24
C SER A 22 -38.68 -21.80 -39.96
N ARG A 23 -38.98 -20.88 -40.89
CA ARG A 23 -38.67 -19.45 -40.73
C ARG A 23 -39.46 -18.81 -39.61
N VAL A 24 -40.74 -19.15 -39.46
CA VAL A 24 -41.57 -18.69 -38.33
C VAL A 24 -40.97 -19.18 -37.01
N GLN A 25 -40.53 -20.44 -36.94
CA GLN A 25 -39.91 -20.95 -35.71
C GLN A 25 -38.56 -20.30 -35.37
N ALA A 26 -37.74 -20.02 -36.37
CA ALA A 26 -36.50 -19.29 -36.16
C ALA A 26 -36.76 -17.89 -35.57
N VAL A 27 -37.80 -17.18 -36.05
CA VAL A 27 -38.21 -15.88 -35.53
C VAL A 27 -38.72 -15.98 -34.10
N ILE A 28 -39.57 -16.96 -33.78
CA ILE A 28 -40.07 -17.18 -32.42
C ILE A 28 -38.90 -17.40 -31.46
N THR A 29 -37.98 -18.29 -31.83
CA THR A 29 -36.78 -18.58 -31.02
C THR A 29 -35.93 -17.32 -30.82
N GLN A 30 -35.75 -16.50 -31.85
CA GLN A 30 -35.01 -15.25 -31.75
C GLN A 30 -35.69 -14.26 -30.79
N PHE A 31 -37.02 -14.15 -30.82
CA PHE A 31 -37.76 -13.31 -29.88
C PHE A 31 -37.65 -13.82 -28.44
N GLU A 32 -37.74 -15.12 -28.22
CA GLU A 32 -37.56 -15.71 -26.89
C GLU A 32 -36.18 -15.39 -26.31
N TRP A 33 -35.13 -15.54 -27.13
CA TRP A 33 -33.78 -15.14 -26.74
C TRP A 33 -33.66 -13.66 -26.42
N ALA A 34 -34.24 -12.78 -27.26
CA ALA A 34 -34.20 -11.34 -27.02
C ALA A 34 -34.94 -10.94 -25.74
N VAL A 35 -36.10 -11.54 -25.46
CA VAL A 35 -36.86 -11.28 -24.22
C VAL A 35 -36.07 -11.77 -23.01
N HIS A 36 -35.48 -12.95 -23.08
CA HIS A 36 -34.63 -13.47 -22.00
C HIS A 36 -33.41 -12.57 -21.77
N ASP A 37 -32.77 -12.09 -22.83
CA ASP A 37 -31.61 -11.20 -22.74
C ASP A 37 -31.96 -9.86 -22.10
N VAL A 38 -33.08 -9.25 -22.51
CA VAL A 38 -33.57 -8.00 -21.89
C VAL A 38 -33.90 -8.20 -20.41
N ALA A 39 -34.53 -9.32 -20.05
CA ALA A 39 -34.81 -9.65 -18.65
C ALA A 39 -33.50 -9.81 -17.85
N SER A 40 -32.51 -10.51 -18.43
CA SER A 40 -31.19 -10.69 -17.80
C SER A 40 -30.45 -9.36 -17.62
N LEU A 41 -30.45 -8.50 -18.64
CA LEU A 41 -29.84 -7.17 -18.59
C LEU A 41 -30.49 -6.29 -17.53
N ARG A 42 -31.82 -6.36 -17.39
CA ARG A 42 -32.54 -5.61 -16.34
C ARG A 42 -32.13 -6.05 -14.94
N THR A 43 -32.05 -7.36 -14.70
CA THR A 43 -31.58 -7.88 -13.41
C THR A 43 -30.15 -7.43 -13.11
N ARG A 44 -29.24 -7.49 -14.10
CA ARG A 44 -27.85 -7.02 -13.95
C ARG A 44 -27.77 -5.51 -13.70
N LEU A 45 -28.66 -4.73 -14.31
CA LEU A 45 -28.75 -3.29 -14.07
C LEU A 45 -29.18 -3.02 -12.63
N ASP A 46 -30.22 -3.70 -12.15
CA ASP A 46 -30.71 -3.56 -10.77
C ASP A 46 -29.63 -3.93 -9.74
N GLU A 47 -28.88 -5.01 -9.99
CA GLU A 47 -27.72 -5.41 -9.17
C GLU A 47 -26.60 -4.37 -9.18
N SER A 48 -26.28 -3.82 -10.36
CA SER A 48 -25.27 -2.78 -10.52
C SER A 48 -25.67 -1.48 -9.79
N GLU A 49 -26.92 -1.05 -9.91
CA GLU A 49 -27.43 0.11 -9.20
C GLU A 49 -27.37 -0.08 -7.68
N ALA A 50 -27.75 -1.26 -7.17
CA ALA A 50 -27.62 -1.59 -5.76
C ALA A 50 -26.17 -1.54 -5.28
N GLN A 51 -25.23 -2.05 -6.09
CA GLN A 51 -23.81 -1.99 -5.78
C GLN A 51 -23.28 -0.55 -5.75
N VAL A 52 -23.66 0.29 -6.72
CA VAL A 52 -23.27 1.71 -6.76
C VAL A 52 -23.78 2.45 -5.53
N ARG A 53 -25.03 2.21 -5.11
CA ARG A 53 -25.58 2.81 -3.88
C ARG A 53 -24.78 2.40 -2.65
N SER A 54 -24.49 1.10 -2.51
CA SER A 54 -23.68 0.58 -1.39
C SER A 54 -22.27 1.19 -1.36
N LEU A 55 -21.62 1.33 -2.52
CA LEU A 55 -20.30 1.95 -2.61
C LEU A 55 -20.34 3.43 -2.28
N THR A 56 -21.39 4.13 -2.71
CA THR A 56 -21.59 5.55 -2.42
C THR A 56 -21.77 5.80 -0.93
N ASP A 57 -22.57 4.97 -0.25
CA ASP A 57 -22.77 5.09 1.21
C ASP A 57 -21.47 4.80 1.98
N ARG A 58 -20.70 3.79 1.57
CA ARG A 58 -19.36 3.52 2.14
C ARG A 58 -18.39 4.66 1.89
N ALA A 59 -18.46 5.32 0.74
CA ALA A 59 -17.61 6.47 0.43
C ALA A 59 -17.93 7.65 1.35
N ARG A 60 -19.21 7.95 1.57
CA ARG A 60 -19.67 8.99 2.50
C ARG A 60 -19.23 8.72 3.94
N GLU A 61 -19.34 7.47 4.39
CA GLU A 61 -18.88 7.09 5.74
C GLU A 61 -17.37 7.30 5.89
N ARG A 62 -16.58 6.90 4.89
CA ARG A 62 -15.12 7.12 4.89
C ARG A 62 -14.76 8.60 4.86
N GLU A 63 -15.49 9.41 4.10
CA GLU A 63 -15.31 10.86 4.06
C GLU A 63 -15.56 11.47 5.44
N HIS A 64 -16.66 11.08 6.09
CA HIS A 64 -16.96 11.53 7.45
C HIS A 64 -15.87 11.16 8.47
N GLN A 65 -15.38 9.92 8.42
CA GLN A 65 -14.26 9.48 9.27
C GLN A 65 -12.98 10.26 9.00
N ASN A 66 -12.69 10.57 7.74
CA ASN A 66 -11.54 11.37 7.36
C ASN A 66 -11.64 12.79 7.95
N GLU A 67 -12.79 13.44 7.82
CA GLU A 67 -13.02 14.76 8.44
C GLU A 67 -12.82 14.73 9.96
N GLN A 68 -13.28 13.68 10.64
CA GLN A 68 -13.06 13.54 12.09
C GLN A 68 -11.57 13.45 12.43
N LEU A 69 -10.80 12.66 11.67
CA LEU A 69 -9.35 12.55 11.84
C LEU A 69 -8.64 13.87 11.57
N VAL A 70 -9.02 14.60 10.52
CA VAL A 70 -8.45 15.93 10.21
C VAL A 70 -8.67 16.91 11.36
N ARG A 71 -9.88 16.91 11.97
CA ARG A 71 -10.17 17.73 13.15
C ARG A 71 -9.36 17.30 14.37
N GLN A 72 -9.13 16.00 14.56
CA GLN A 72 -8.28 15.50 15.65
C GLN A 72 -6.82 15.90 15.47
N ILE A 73 -6.26 15.74 14.27
CA ILE A 73 -4.90 16.15 13.93
C ILE A 73 -4.71 17.65 14.17
N SER A 74 -5.68 18.46 13.75
CA SER A 74 -5.64 19.91 13.95
C SER A 74 -5.58 20.28 15.44
N ARG A 75 -6.43 19.66 16.27
CA ARG A 75 -6.42 19.84 17.73
C ARG A 75 -5.12 19.36 18.38
N LEU A 76 -4.54 18.27 17.90
CA LEU A 76 -3.25 17.77 18.40
C LEU A 76 -2.11 18.71 18.03
N ARG A 77 -2.11 19.26 16.81
CA ARG A 77 -1.13 20.27 16.40
C ARG A 77 -1.21 21.52 17.26
N GLU A 78 -2.41 22.02 17.53
CA GLU A 78 -2.61 23.17 18.42
C GLU A 78 -2.05 22.88 19.83
N ARG A 79 -2.38 21.74 20.43
CA ARG A 79 -1.81 21.32 21.72
C ARG A 79 -0.28 21.20 21.69
N LEU A 80 0.28 20.66 20.61
CA LEU A 80 1.74 20.58 20.46
C LEU A 80 2.36 21.97 20.38
N THR A 81 1.72 22.94 19.70
CA THR A 81 2.21 24.33 19.68
C THR A 81 2.12 24.99 21.06
N GLU A 82 1.05 24.75 21.82
CA GLU A 82 0.91 25.22 23.20
C GLU A 82 2.02 24.66 24.10
N ILE A 83 2.28 23.35 24.01
CA ILE A 83 3.35 22.68 24.76
C ILE A 83 4.72 23.24 24.36
N ALA A 84 4.97 23.43 23.07
CA ALA A 84 6.23 23.99 22.58
C ALA A 84 6.44 25.44 23.07
N MET A 85 5.40 26.27 23.05
CA MET A 85 5.45 27.63 23.59
C MET A 85 5.71 27.62 25.10
N ALA A 86 5.04 26.76 25.86
CA ALA A 86 5.27 26.61 27.30
C ALA A 86 6.69 26.12 27.62
N ALA A 87 7.22 25.16 26.86
CA ALA A 87 8.58 24.68 26.98
C ALA A 87 9.61 25.77 26.62
N SER A 88 9.36 26.56 25.58
CA SER A 88 10.24 27.68 25.20
C SER A 88 10.30 28.79 26.25
N LEU A 89 9.22 29.00 27.01
CA LEU A 89 9.19 29.94 28.14
C LEU A 89 9.94 29.40 29.36
N ALA A 90 9.99 28.08 29.53
CA ALA A 90 10.74 27.42 30.59
C ALA A 90 12.24 27.27 30.27
N ASP A 91 12.61 27.10 28.99
CA ASP A 91 13.98 26.84 28.51
C ASP A 91 14.82 28.11 28.26
N SER A 92 14.73 29.10 29.15
CA SER A 92 15.62 30.28 29.13
C SER A 92 17.03 29.99 29.66
N GLY A 93 17.37 28.70 29.87
CA GLY A 93 18.60 28.26 30.53
C GLY A 93 19.49 27.41 29.63
N LYS A 94 20.42 28.06 28.91
CA LYS A 94 21.69 27.52 28.34
C LYS A 94 21.69 26.01 28.02
N ARG A 95 21.52 25.68 26.72
CA ARG A 95 21.88 24.37 26.13
C ARG A 95 23.30 23.95 26.56
N ARG A 96 23.39 23.05 27.54
CA ARG A 96 24.63 22.33 27.85
C ARG A 96 24.78 21.25 26.79
N ARG A 97 25.78 21.36 25.91
CA ARG A 97 26.27 20.23 25.13
C ARG A 97 26.65 19.11 26.11
N ALA A 98 25.90 18.02 26.11
CA ALA A 98 26.22 16.84 26.92
C ALA A 98 27.61 16.29 26.51
N PRO A 99 28.43 15.84 27.47
CA PRO A 99 29.77 15.34 27.19
C PRO A 99 29.74 14.10 26.27
N LEU A 100 30.72 14.01 25.36
CA LEU A 100 30.90 12.97 24.32
C LEU A 100 30.97 11.51 24.84
N PHE A 101 31.08 11.32 26.14
CA PHE A 101 31.21 10.01 26.78
C PHE A 101 29.87 9.26 26.91
N ASP A 102 28.75 9.94 26.67
CA ASP A 102 27.42 9.42 26.89
C ASP A 102 26.65 9.15 25.57
N SER A 103 27.38 8.85 24.48
CA SER A 103 26.80 8.65 23.16
C SER A 103 26.27 7.22 22.93
N ILE A 104 25.10 7.10 22.31
CA ILE A 104 24.47 5.81 21.99
C ILE A 104 24.98 5.33 20.63
N ASN A 105 25.41 4.07 20.56
CA ASN A 105 25.94 3.51 19.34
C ASN A 105 24.81 2.95 18.46
N PHE A 106 24.80 3.33 17.19
CA PHE A 106 23.88 2.80 16.19
C PHE A 106 24.65 2.22 15.02
N SER A 107 24.23 1.05 14.52
CA SER A 107 24.56 0.63 13.16
C SER A 107 23.64 1.35 12.19
N TRP A 108 24.13 1.71 11.01
CA TRP A 108 23.34 2.45 10.03
C TRP A 108 23.45 1.88 8.63
N ARG A 109 22.40 2.10 7.83
CA ARG A 109 22.37 1.79 6.39
C ARG A 109 21.61 2.88 5.65
N LEU A 110 22.12 3.30 4.49
CA LEU A 110 21.40 4.19 3.57
C LEU A 110 20.56 3.37 2.60
N GLN A 111 19.31 3.77 2.43
CA GLN A 111 18.39 3.26 1.44
C GLN A 111 18.05 4.40 0.47
N GLN A 112 18.32 4.19 -0.82
CA GLN A 112 17.92 5.11 -1.88
C GLN A 112 16.65 4.57 -2.54
N ASP A 113 15.58 5.36 -2.51
CA ASP A 113 14.32 5.10 -3.20
C ASP A 113 14.02 6.26 -4.15
N GLY A 114 14.51 6.13 -5.39
CA GLY A 114 14.45 7.20 -6.39
C GLY A 114 15.19 8.46 -5.94
N VAL A 115 14.44 9.55 -5.71
CA VAL A 115 14.98 10.86 -5.30
C VAL A 115 15.12 10.97 -3.77
N ARG A 116 14.53 10.05 -3.00
CA ARG A 116 14.55 10.11 -1.54
C ARG A 116 15.67 9.25 -0.99
N THR A 117 16.45 9.82 -0.08
CA THR A 117 17.44 9.07 0.68
C THR A 117 16.95 8.93 2.12
N ARG A 118 16.84 7.67 2.55
CA ARG A 118 16.44 7.30 3.91
C ARG A 118 17.62 6.64 4.61
N ILE A 119 17.81 6.94 5.88
CA ILE A 119 18.72 6.17 6.72
C ILE A 119 17.90 5.27 7.63
N GLU A 120 18.35 4.03 7.73
CA GLU A 120 17.91 3.08 8.74
C GLU A 120 18.99 3.01 9.82
N LEU A 121 18.56 3.25 11.06
CA LEU A 121 19.41 3.21 12.24
C LEU A 121 18.95 2.07 13.13
N GLU A 122 19.87 1.18 13.50
CA GLU A 122 19.61 0.03 14.35
C GLU A 122 20.44 0.12 15.65
N THR A 123 19.81 -0.16 16.79
CA THR A 123 20.50 -0.29 18.08
C THR A 123 19.95 -1.46 18.89
N ALA A 124 20.72 -1.94 19.86
CA ALA A 124 20.30 -3.02 20.75
C ALA A 124 19.13 -2.56 21.65
N LEU A 125 18.26 -3.50 22.01
CA LEU A 125 17.23 -3.28 23.01
C LEU A 125 17.86 -3.38 24.41
N THR A 126 18.08 -2.24 25.05
CA THR A 126 18.63 -2.12 26.42
C THR A 126 17.63 -1.47 27.37
N GLU A 127 17.95 -1.40 28.67
CA GLU A 127 17.11 -0.70 29.67
C GLU A 127 16.92 0.79 29.31
N ASP A 128 17.98 1.44 28.79
CA ASP A 128 17.96 2.79 28.25
C ASP A 128 17.60 2.82 26.74
N ALA A 129 16.57 2.08 26.36
CA ALA A 129 16.15 1.96 24.96
C ALA A 129 15.68 3.33 24.41
N PRO A 130 16.28 3.81 23.30
CA PRO A 130 15.79 5.03 22.67
C PRO A 130 14.40 4.81 22.06
N THR A 131 13.57 5.84 22.10
CA THR A 131 12.19 5.79 21.59
C THR A 131 12.03 6.51 20.24
N ARG A 132 12.90 7.49 19.97
CA ARG A 132 12.95 8.29 18.75
C ARG A 132 14.37 8.74 18.44
N VAL A 133 14.60 9.09 17.17
CA VAL A 133 15.84 9.73 16.69
C VAL A 133 15.48 11.02 15.98
N ARG A 134 16.33 12.04 16.10
CA ARG A 134 16.23 13.30 15.36
C ARG A 134 17.58 13.71 14.79
N VAL A 135 17.52 14.57 13.79
CA VAL A 135 18.65 15.29 13.22
C VAL A 135 18.42 16.77 13.42
N THR A 136 19.41 17.44 13.98
CA THR A 136 19.41 18.91 14.13
C THR A 136 20.51 19.53 13.30
N ASP A 137 20.21 20.69 12.71
CA ASP A 137 21.18 21.54 12.01
C ASP A 137 22.10 22.30 13.00
N PRO A 138 23.10 23.06 12.52
CA PRO A 138 24.01 23.83 13.38
C PRO A 138 23.31 24.88 14.24
N ASP A 139 22.18 25.42 13.76
CA ASP A 139 21.35 26.40 14.46
C ASP A 139 20.45 25.74 15.52
N GLY A 140 20.45 24.40 15.54
CA GLY A 140 19.74 23.60 16.53
C GLY A 140 18.26 23.40 16.21
N GLN A 141 17.85 23.59 14.96
CA GLN A 141 16.53 23.27 14.44
C GLN A 141 16.44 21.80 14.03
N VAL A 142 15.30 21.16 14.28
CA VAL A 142 15.08 19.76 13.88
C VAL A 142 14.75 19.71 12.39
N VAL A 143 15.66 19.14 11.60
CA VAL A 143 15.52 18.99 10.14
C VAL A 143 15.02 17.62 9.71
N ALA A 144 15.15 16.61 10.57
CA ALA A 144 14.55 15.29 10.37
C ALA A 144 14.23 14.63 11.71
N ALA A 145 13.19 13.80 11.76
CA ALA A 145 12.83 13.01 12.93
C ALA A 145 12.27 11.65 12.51
N SER A 146 12.56 10.62 13.30
CA SER A 146 12.02 9.29 13.10
C SER A 146 10.57 9.20 13.60
N GLY A 147 9.86 8.18 13.09
CA GLY A 147 8.71 7.62 13.79
C GLY A 147 9.11 6.94 15.11
N VAL A 148 8.15 6.22 15.71
CA VAL A 148 8.43 5.34 16.86
C VAL A 148 9.31 4.18 16.43
N ALA A 149 10.21 3.74 17.30
CA ALA A 149 11.07 2.58 17.08
C ALA A 149 10.24 1.34 16.69
N VAL A 150 10.74 0.57 15.72
CA VAL A 150 10.17 -0.73 15.32
C VAL A 150 11.13 -1.83 15.75
N LEU A 151 10.62 -2.90 16.33
CA LEU A 151 11.45 -4.07 16.65
C LEU A 151 11.74 -4.87 15.37
N SER A 152 13.01 -4.97 15.01
CA SER A 152 13.49 -5.77 13.87
C SER A 152 13.43 -7.28 14.17
N VAL A 153 13.55 -8.10 13.12
CA VAL A 153 13.59 -9.56 13.22
C VAL A 153 14.78 -10.04 14.06
N GLU A 154 15.88 -9.28 14.08
CA GLU A 154 17.07 -9.55 14.91
C GLU A 154 16.93 -9.10 16.38
N GLY A 155 15.75 -8.61 16.78
CA GLY A 155 15.49 -8.12 18.14
C GLY A 155 16.12 -6.75 18.44
N LYS A 156 16.62 -6.04 17.42
CA LYS A 156 17.13 -4.66 17.53
C LYS A 156 16.02 -3.64 17.29
N LEU A 157 16.16 -2.46 17.87
CA LEU A 157 15.31 -1.31 17.57
C LEU A 157 15.76 -0.68 16.26
N SER A 158 14.86 -0.57 15.29
CA SER A 158 15.07 0.08 13.99
C SER A 158 14.32 1.41 13.92
N PHE A 159 15.00 2.43 13.41
CA PHE A 159 14.49 3.78 13.20
C PHE A 159 14.72 4.17 11.75
N GLN A 160 13.71 4.76 11.13
CA GLN A 160 13.78 5.25 9.76
C GLN A 160 13.52 6.75 9.74
N LEU A 161 14.39 7.49 9.05
CA LEU A 161 14.24 8.92 8.84
C LEU A 161 14.71 9.30 7.42
N GLU A 162 14.00 10.24 6.80
CA GLU A 162 14.42 10.85 5.54
C GLU A 162 15.45 11.94 5.86
N LEU A 163 16.62 11.89 5.21
CA LEU A 163 17.72 12.80 5.48
C LEU A 163 17.73 14.00 4.54
N PRO A 164 18.21 15.17 5.01
CA PRO A 164 18.69 16.24 4.14
C PRO A 164 19.72 15.72 3.14
N LEU A 165 19.69 16.25 1.92
CA LEU A 165 20.47 15.73 0.79
C LEU A 165 22.00 15.83 1.03
N ASP A 166 22.43 16.90 1.68
CA ASP A 166 23.81 17.17 2.06
C ASP A 166 24.32 16.20 3.14
N LEU A 167 23.54 15.96 4.20
CA LEU A 167 23.87 14.96 5.21
C LEU A 167 23.92 13.54 4.61
N ALA A 168 22.96 13.20 3.75
CA ALA A 168 22.99 11.95 3.00
C ALA A 168 24.26 11.81 2.15
N GLY A 169 24.68 12.90 1.50
CA GLY A 169 25.92 12.95 0.73
C GLY A 169 27.19 12.87 1.58
N GLU A 170 27.21 13.42 2.80
CA GLU A 170 28.33 13.26 3.74
C GLU A 170 28.48 11.80 4.19
N LEU A 171 27.36 11.14 4.53
CA LEU A 171 27.31 9.74 4.93
C LEU A 171 27.69 8.80 3.79
N ASP A 172 27.18 9.02 2.57
CA ASP A 172 27.51 8.20 1.40
C ASP A 172 29.00 8.34 1.01
N ALA A 173 29.57 9.53 1.19
CA ALA A 173 31.00 9.77 0.97
C ALA A 173 31.90 9.27 2.10
N GLY A 174 31.34 8.71 3.19
CA GLY A 174 32.09 8.26 4.36
C GLY A 174 32.82 9.40 5.10
N ARG A 175 32.35 10.64 4.95
CA ARG A 175 32.94 11.81 5.62
C ARG A 175 32.46 11.90 7.07
N GLU A 176 33.29 12.51 7.91
CA GLU A 176 32.86 12.85 9.26
C GLU A 176 31.74 13.90 9.21
N ILE A 177 30.65 13.61 9.90
CA ILE A 177 29.49 14.52 9.97
C ILE A 177 29.88 15.70 10.85
N THR A 178 29.93 16.89 10.27
CA THR A 178 30.34 18.12 10.97
C THR A 178 29.23 19.16 11.03
N SER A 179 28.30 19.08 10.09
CA SER A 179 27.21 20.03 9.87
C SER A 179 25.93 19.67 10.62
N TYR A 180 25.77 18.42 11.08
CA TYR A 180 24.55 17.96 11.73
C TYR A 180 24.84 17.17 13.01
N ASP A 181 23.93 17.28 13.97
CA ASP A 181 23.91 16.44 15.15
C ASP A 181 22.77 15.42 15.04
N ILE A 182 23.10 14.14 15.22
CA ILE A 182 22.13 13.05 15.31
C ILE A 182 21.95 12.71 16.79
N GLU A 183 20.73 12.72 17.28
CA GLU A 183 20.39 12.50 18.69
C GLU A 183 19.25 11.49 18.83
N ALA A 184 19.29 10.70 19.90
CA ALA A 184 18.25 9.75 20.24
C ALA A 184 17.63 10.09 21.59
N LEU A 185 16.30 9.97 21.67
CA LEU A 185 15.53 10.24 22.88
C LEU A 185 15.50 9.02 23.77
N VAL A 186 16.15 9.10 24.93
CA VAL A 186 16.15 8.07 25.98
C VAL A 186 15.45 8.64 27.20
N VAL A 187 14.37 7.99 27.63
CA VAL A 187 13.49 8.45 28.71
C VAL A 187 12.94 9.86 28.41
N ASP A 188 13.63 10.92 28.81
CA ASP A 188 13.30 12.33 28.62
C ASP A 188 14.49 13.18 28.11
N GLU A 189 15.65 12.57 27.86
CA GLU A 189 16.86 13.27 27.43
C GLU A 189 17.27 12.91 25.99
N TRP A 190 17.69 13.93 25.23
CA TRP A 190 18.29 13.74 23.91
C TRP A 190 19.79 13.49 24.04
N ARG A 191 20.22 12.29 23.68
CA ARG A 191 21.61 11.83 23.77
C ARG A 191 22.22 11.69 22.38
N ARG A 192 23.48 12.09 22.24
CA ARG A 192 24.17 12.07 20.95
C ARG A 192 24.31 10.64 20.41
N VAL A 193 24.12 10.46 19.12
CA VAL A 193 24.28 9.19 18.43
C VAL A 193 25.67 9.09 17.84
N ARG A 194 26.32 7.95 18.05
CA ARG A 194 27.54 7.57 17.35
C ARG A 194 27.21 6.51 16.32
N LEU A 195 27.45 6.83 15.06
CA LEU A 195 27.25 5.93 13.95
C LEU A 195 28.44 4.98 13.82
N LYS A 196 28.19 3.69 13.98
CA LYS A 196 29.13 2.61 13.67
C LYS A 196 28.90 2.18 12.23
N GLU A 197 29.98 2.17 11.44
CA GLU A 197 29.97 1.81 10.04
C GLU A 197 29.29 0.44 9.83
N THR A 198 28.25 0.39 8.99
CA THR A 198 27.63 -0.86 8.56
C THR A 198 27.28 -0.78 7.08
N LYS A 199 27.48 -1.89 6.38
CA LYS A 199 27.53 -1.98 4.91
C LYS A 199 26.27 -1.43 4.22
N ARG A 200 26.51 -0.79 3.08
CA ARG A 200 25.54 -0.45 2.04
C ARG A 200 24.80 -1.72 1.59
N VAL A 201 23.48 -1.71 1.64
CA VAL A 201 22.65 -2.69 0.93
C VAL A 201 22.05 -1.94 -0.25
N ALA A 202 22.55 -2.22 -1.46
CA ALA A 202 21.92 -1.70 -2.66
C ALA A 202 20.47 -2.21 -2.71
N SER A 203 19.55 -1.36 -3.16
CA SER A 203 18.11 -1.59 -3.21
C SER A 203 17.65 -2.81 -4.03
N GLU A 204 18.57 -3.58 -4.63
CA GLU A 204 18.28 -4.78 -5.41
C GLU A 204 17.75 -5.95 -4.55
N ASP A 205 18.09 -6.02 -3.26
CA ASP A 205 17.72 -7.17 -2.42
C ASP A 205 16.24 -7.20 -1.99
N ARG A 206 15.51 -6.07 -2.03
CA ARG A 206 14.05 -6.11 -1.77
C ARG A 206 13.27 -6.67 -2.95
N VAL A 207 13.77 -6.51 -4.18
CA VAL A 207 13.15 -7.14 -5.36
C VAL A 207 13.38 -8.65 -5.33
N ALA A 208 14.53 -9.11 -4.81
CA ALA A 208 14.78 -10.53 -4.59
C ALA A 208 13.93 -11.11 -3.43
N ALA A 209 13.79 -10.40 -2.31
CA ALA A 209 12.98 -10.84 -1.17
C ALA A 209 11.47 -10.87 -1.47
N VAL A 210 10.96 -9.88 -2.22
CA VAL A 210 9.56 -9.87 -2.67
C VAL A 210 9.30 -10.97 -3.71
N ARG A 211 10.24 -11.22 -4.63
CA ARG A 211 10.14 -12.34 -5.59
C ARG A 211 10.17 -13.71 -4.92
N MET A 212 10.94 -13.91 -3.85
CA MET A 212 10.93 -15.18 -3.11
C MET A 212 9.61 -15.44 -2.36
N THR A 213 8.98 -14.39 -1.81
CA THR A 213 7.66 -14.54 -1.14
C THR A 213 6.51 -14.77 -2.12
N GLU A 214 6.64 -14.34 -3.38
CA GLU A 214 5.61 -14.55 -4.41
C GLU A 214 5.70 -15.96 -5.03
N THR A 215 6.90 -16.54 -5.09
CA THR A 215 7.11 -17.92 -5.57
C THR A 215 6.82 -19.00 -4.54
N ASP A 216 6.89 -18.71 -3.23
CA ASP A 216 6.55 -19.72 -2.19
C ASP A 216 5.05 -19.83 -1.91
N VAL A 217 4.25 -18.80 -2.24
CA VAL A 217 2.78 -18.86 -2.11
C VAL A 217 2.14 -19.62 -3.27
N THR A 218 2.82 -19.81 -4.39
CA THR A 218 2.32 -20.58 -5.54
C THR A 218 2.67 -22.08 -5.52
N SER A 219 3.45 -22.56 -4.53
CA SER A 219 3.87 -23.96 -4.47
C SER A 219 3.19 -24.84 -3.40
N HIS A 220 2.18 -24.34 -2.67
CA HIS A 220 1.26 -25.18 -1.90
C HIS A 220 -0.05 -25.39 -2.66
N GLY A 221 -0.04 -26.43 -3.49
CA GLY A 221 -1.18 -26.86 -4.29
C GLY A 221 -2.41 -27.19 -3.46
N VAL A 222 -3.48 -26.42 -3.67
CA VAL A 222 -4.84 -26.95 -3.53
C VAL A 222 -5.16 -27.67 -4.82
N VAL A 223 -5.09 -29.00 -4.78
CA VAL A 223 -5.60 -29.87 -5.83
C VAL A 223 -7.13 -29.74 -5.82
N ILE A 224 -7.69 -28.94 -6.73
CA ILE A 224 -9.11 -29.02 -7.07
C ILE A 224 -9.22 -29.98 -8.24
N HIS A 225 -9.73 -31.19 -7.98
CA HIS A 225 -10.12 -32.13 -9.01
C HIS A 225 -11.28 -31.56 -9.83
N GLU A 226 -11.02 -31.13 -11.06
CA GLU A 226 -12.07 -31.01 -12.08
C GLU A 226 -12.48 -32.41 -12.56
N ALA A 227 -13.64 -32.87 -12.09
CA ALA A 227 -14.33 -33.99 -12.70
C ALA A 227 -14.97 -33.51 -14.02
N ARG A 228 -14.28 -33.74 -15.14
CA ARG A 228 -14.86 -33.72 -16.49
C ARG A 228 -16.03 -34.71 -16.55
N ARG A 229 -17.27 -34.19 -16.57
CA ARG A 229 -18.40 -34.90 -17.18
C ARG A 229 -18.29 -34.75 -18.69
N THR A 230 -17.77 -35.77 -19.34
CA THR A 230 -18.07 -36.06 -20.75
C THR A 230 -19.55 -36.43 -20.83
N ALA A 231 -20.37 -35.58 -21.43
CA ALA A 231 -21.68 -35.97 -21.92
C ALA A 231 -21.51 -36.56 -23.32
N LEU A 232 -22.16 -37.70 -23.54
CA LEU A 232 -22.40 -38.30 -24.84
C LEU A 232 -23.14 -37.30 -25.75
N ASN A 233 -22.64 -37.11 -26.96
CA ASN A 233 -23.25 -37.60 -28.21
C ASN A 233 -22.31 -37.30 -29.38
#